data_AF-A0AAE3H1V8-F1
#
_entry.id   AF-A0AAE3H1V8-F1
#
_cell.length_a   1.000
_cell.length_b   1.000
_cell.length_c   1.000
_cell.angle_alpha   90.00
_cell.angle_beta   90.00
_cell.angle_gamma   90.00
#
_symmetry.space_group_name_H-M   'P 1'
#
loop_
_entity.id
_entity.type
_entity.pdbx_description
1 polymer ?
#
loop_
_entity_poly.entity_id
_entity_poly.type
_entity_poly.pdbx_seq_one_letter_code
_entity_poly.pdbx_strand_id
1 'polypeptide(L)'
;MLGVKTAKALQSIASSKSQIIPLVETTSPEFSQLQPIPISHSKALLQANPIPTTLINNGQLLSKPQSTSLSPTSGTQLYYQRLAALQAGKIYTRLAPDSFKSSWAKESQSLTKPTHQQWQRLLQQEAKSMAKGQGNNRLAILVGDSLTLWFPSENLPSGKFWLNQGISGENSTQIKSRLSAFADTRPDTIYVMAGTNDLRQGVSDRVILNNTREILRRFHENHPQAQVILQSILPIRLSSISSDSEALLQANRIRNLNLQLALIARQEGAGYLNLYNLFVDDQGQIQQDLTTDGIHLTSRGYQVWQEALNSAESALGNGE
;
A
#
# COMPACT_ATOMS: atom_id res chain seq x y z
N MET A 1 -52.71 30.03 6.06
CA MET A 1 -52.85 28.56 5.89
C MET A 1 -51.95 28.16 4.73
N LEU A 2 -50.74 27.68 4.98
CA LEU A 2 -50.34 26.24 4.93
C LEU A 2 -50.79 25.54 3.62
N GLY A 3 -49.95 24.92 2.79
CA GLY A 3 -48.50 24.65 2.82
C GLY A 3 -48.01 23.88 1.57
N VAL A 4 -46.71 24.01 1.29
CA VAL A 4 -45.68 22.99 0.92
C VAL A 4 -46.04 21.96 -0.19
N LYS A 5 -45.58 22.09 -1.45
CA LYS A 5 -44.29 21.70 -2.08
C LYS A 5 -43.76 20.25 -1.81
N THR A 6 -43.33 19.60 -2.92
CA THR A 6 -42.41 18.44 -3.08
C THR A 6 -42.86 17.03 -2.69
N ALA A 7 -43.12 16.18 -3.69
CA ALA A 7 -42.81 14.74 -3.69
C ALA A 7 -43.09 14.11 -5.08
N LYS A 8 -42.09 14.07 -5.98
CA LYS A 8 -42.06 13.14 -7.13
C LYS A 8 -40.67 13.16 -7.78
N ALA A 9 -39.71 12.48 -7.15
CA ALA A 9 -38.42 12.10 -7.76
C ALA A 9 -37.71 11.04 -6.91
N LEU A 10 -38.35 9.89 -6.68
CA LEU A 10 -37.69 8.71 -6.09
C LEU A 10 -38.30 7.43 -6.68
N GLN A 11 -37.97 7.16 -7.94
CA GLN A 11 -38.08 5.83 -8.53
C GLN A 11 -37.13 5.82 -9.73
N SER A 12 -36.00 5.10 -9.57
CA SER A 12 -35.06 4.66 -10.64
C SER A 12 -33.59 4.77 -10.22
N ILE A 13 -33.18 4.18 -9.09
CA ILE A 13 -31.80 3.67 -8.94
C ILE A 13 -31.86 2.41 -8.06
N ALA A 14 -32.39 1.33 -8.64
CA ALA A 14 -32.27 -0.01 -8.08
C ALA A 14 -31.80 -0.93 -9.21
N SER A 15 -30.54 -0.80 -9.59
CA SER A 15 -29.75 -1.78 -10.35
C SER A 15 -28.36 -1.21 -10.63
N SER A 16 -27.46 -1.26 -9.65
CA SER A 16 -26.09 -1.62 -9.95
C SER A 16 -25.72 -2.73 -8.97
N LYS A 17 -25.51 -3.91 -9.54
CA LYS A 17 -24.97 -5.06 -8.81
C LYS A 17 -23.59 -4.65 -8.32
N SER A 18 -23.42 -4.43 -7.03
CA SER A 18 -22.13 -4.57 -6.39
C SER A 18 -21.78 -6.06 -6.47
N GLN A 19 -21.12 -6.45 -7.56
CA GLN A 19 -20.40 -7.71 -7.57
C GLN A 19 -19.26 -7.57 -6.57
N ILE A 20 -19.49 -8.10 -5.38
CA ILE A 20 -18.47 -8.31 -4.35
C ILE A 20 -17.50 -9.32 -4.97
N ILE A 21 -16.40 -8.84 -5.56
CA ILE A 21 -15.29 -9.69 -5.96
C ILE A 21 -14.61 -10.13 -4.65
N PRO A 22 -14.53 -11.44 -4.34
CA PRO A 22 -13.88 -11.89 -3.13
C PRO A 22 -12.37 -11.74 -3.31
N LEU A 23 -11.78 -10.65 -2.84
CA LEU A 23 -10.34 -10.58 -2.67
C LEU A 23 -9.95 -10.52 -1.20
N VAL A 24 -10.18 -11.68 -0.56
CA VAL A 24 -9.33 -12.25 0.49
C VAL A 24 -9.42 -13.78 0.37
N GLU A 25 -8.28 -14.44 0.33
CA GLU A 25 -8.13 -15.85 0.69
C GLU A 25 -8.37 -15.97 2.21
N THR A 26 -9.63 -15.82 2.64
CA THR A 26 -10.04 -15.98 4.06
C THR A 26 -9.95 -17.43 4.56
N THR A 27 -9.58 -18.33 3.65
CA THR A 27 -9.46 -19.77 3.85
C THR A 27 -8.14 -20.18 4.49
N SER A 28 -7.20 -19.25 4.74
CA SER A 28 -6.08 -19.56 5.64
C SER A 28 -6.63 -19.91 7.03
N PRO A 29 -6.15 -21.00 7.68
CA PRO A 29 -6.65 -21.46 8.98
C PRO A 29 -6.69 -20.36 10.05
N GLU A 30 -5.80 -19.37 9.94
CA GLU A 30 -5.69 -18.22 10.84
C GLU A 30 -6.91 -17.29 10.81
N PHE A 31 -7.65 -17.22 9.69
CA PHE A 31 -8.77 -16.28 9.49
C PHE A 31 -10.14 -16.95 9.44
N SER A 32 -10.21 -18.26 9.18
CA SER A 32 -11.46 -19.03 9.12
C SER A 32 -12.13 -19.26 10.48
N GLN A 33 -11.44 -19.01 11.60
CA GLN A 33 -11.96 -19.22 12.97
C GLN A 33 -12.47 -17.93 13.66
N LEU A 34 -12.47 -16.78 12.98
CA LEU A 34 -12.86 -15.51 13.60
C LEU A 34 -14.38 -15.34 13.66
N GLN A 35 -15.00 -15.84 14.74
CA GLN A 35 -16.27 -15.29 15.23
C GLN A 35 -16.01 -14.03 16.09
N PRO A 36 -16.99 -13.12 16.26
CA PRO A 36 -16.82 -11.98 17.15
C PRO A 36 -16.72 -12.48 18.61
N ILE A 37 -15.57 -12.36 19.26
CA ILE A 37 -15.37 -12.82 20.64
C ILE A 37 -15.38 -11.61 21.61
N PRO A 38 -16.23 -11.60 22.65
CA PRO A 38 -16.17 -10.64 23.76
C PRO A 38 -14.97 -10.90 24.69
N ILE A 39 -14.46 -9.83 25.32
CA ILE A 39 -13.24 -9.85 26.14
C ILE A 39 -13.43 -10.67 27.42
N SER A 40 -12.88 -11.89 27.47
CA SER A 40 -12.31 -12.50 28.69
C SER A 40 -11.48 -13.76 28.40
N HIS A 41 -10.21 -13.73 28.84
CA HIS A 41 -9.30 -14.82 29.22
C HIS A 41 -9.05 -16.07 28.34
N SER A 42 -7.74 -16.26 28.08
CA SER A 42 -6.94 -17.50 28.21
C SER A 42 -6.44 -18.22 26.95
N LYS A 43 -5.10 -18.24 26.87
CA LYS A 43 -4.16 -19.35 26.63
C LYS A 43 -4.49 -20.49 25.65
N ALA A 44 -3.42 -20.80 24.90
CA ALA A 44 -3.10 -21.99 24.12
C ALA A 44 -3.70 -22.04 22.71
N LEU A 45 -2.80 -22.06 21.72
CA LEU A 45 -2.87 -22.86 20.48
C LEU A 45 -1.51 -22.72 19.78
N LEU A 46 -0.57 -23.60 20.14
CA LEU A 46 0.64 -23.90 19.36
C LEU A 46 0.48 -25.32 18.86
N GLN A 47 0.31 -25.48 17.54
CA GLN A 47 0.77 -26.62 16.74
C GLN A 47 0.38 -26.35 15.29
N ALA A 48 1.35 -25.89 14.49
CA ALA A 48 1.23 -25.85 13.04
C ALA A 48 1.89 -27.13 12.48
N ASN A 49 1.15 -27.86 11.63
CA ASN A 49 1.68 -28.98 10.85
C ASN A 49 2.56 -28.45 9.71
N PRO A 50 3.62 -29.18 9.31
CA PRO A 50 4.52 -28.75 8.24
C PRO A 50 3.89 -28.96 6.86
N ILE A 51 4.13 -28.02 5.94
CA ILE A 51 3.79 -28.15 4.52
C ILE A 51 4.96 -28.86 3.79
N PRO A 52 4.69 -29.78 2.83
CA PRO A 52 5.72 -30.64 2.26
C PRO A 52 6.72 -29.88 1.37
N THR A 53 8.00 -30.17 1.58
CA THR A 53 9.12 -29.74 0.76
C THR A 53 9.30 -30.70 -0.41
N THR A 54 8.95 -30.31 -1.64
CA THR A 54 9.56 -30.85 -2.87
C THR A 54 9.25 -29.95 -4.06
N LEU A 55 10.26 -29.25 -4.57
CA LEU A 55 10.67 -29.20 -5.99
C LEU A 55 11.93 -28.31 -6.08
N ILE A 56 13.08 -28.90 -5.76
CA ILE A 56 14.39 -28.43 -6.21
C ILE A 56 14.87 -29.47 -7.22
N ASN A 57 15.04 -29.07 -8.49
CA ASN A 57 16.28 -29.37 -9.19
C ASN A 57 16.46 -28.58 -10.51
N ASN A 58 17.65 -27.98 -10.57
CA ASN A 58 18.58 -27.90 -11.70
C ASN A 58 18.28 -26.98 -12.90
N GLY A 59 18.82 -25.76 -12.77
CA GLY A 59 20.00 -25.41 -13.57
C GLY A 59 19.79 -24.86 -14.97
N GLN A 60 19.65 -23.53 -15.07
CA GLN A 60 20.48 -22.67 -15.95
C GLN A 60 20.13 -21.21 -15.66
N LEU A 61 21.02 -20.54 -14.91
CA LEU A 61 21.02 -19.09 -14.79
C LEU A 61 21.43 -18.50 -16.14
N LEU A 62 20.44 -18.26 -16.99
CA LEU A 62 20.57 -17.22 -18.00
C LEU A 62 20.53 -15.89 -17.24
N SER A 63 21.71 -15.37 -16.91
CA SER A 63 21.88 -14.03 -16.38
C SER A 63 21.29 -13.03 -17.38
N LYS A 64 20.10 -12.51 -17.07
CA LYS A 64 19.63 -11.28 -17.72
C LYS A 64 20.67 -10.20 -17.44
N PRO A 65 21.07 -9.40 -18.44
CA PRO A 65 22.02 -8.31 -18.21
C PRO A 65 21.45 -7.41 -17.12
N GLN A 66 22.24 -7.21 -16.05
CA GLN A 66 21.92 -6.21 -15.03
C GLN A 66 21.78 -4.86 -15.74
N SER A 67 20.56 -4.33 -15.76
CA SER A 67 20.30 -2.98 -16.23
C SER A 67 21.10 -2.01 -15.35
N THR A 68 22.14 -1.42 -15.92
CA THR A 68 23.01 -0.42 -15.30
C THR A 68 22.38 0.98 -15.27
N SER A 69 21.05 1.09 -15.38
CA SER A 69 20.37 2.39 -15.39
C SER A 69 20.43 3.04 -14.00
N LEU A 70 21.22 4.10 -13.89
CA LEU A 70 21.26 4.97 -12.71
C LEU A 70 19.84 5.39 -12.30
N SER A 71 19.51 5.19 -11.03
CA SER A 71 18.20 5.49 -10.44
C SER A 71 18.37 6.44 -9.25
N PRO A 72 17.35 7.24 -8.88
CA PRO A 72 17.40 8.04 -7.65
C PRO A 72 17.67 7.17 -6.42
N THR A 73 18.65 7.55 -5.61
CA THR A 73 19.06 6.81 -4.39
C THR A 73 18.68 7.55 -3.10
N SER A 74 18.10 8.74 -3.21
CA SER A 74 17.61 9.51 -2.06
C SER A 74 16.26 10.15 -2.37
N GLY A 75 15.51 10.48 -1.30
CA GLY A 75 14.23 11.18 -1.44
C GLY A 75 14.38 12.52 -2.17
N THR A 76 15.48 13.24 -1.97
CA THR A 76 15.77 14.47 -2.70
C THR A 76 15.85 14.22 -4.20
N GLN A 77 16.63 13.23 -4.63
CA GLN A 77 16.75 12.89 -6.05
C GLN A 77 15.40 12.43 -6.64
N LEU A 78 14.66 11.59 -5.91
CA LEU A 78 13.35 11.10 -6.35
C LEU A 78 12.35 12.27 -6.51
N TYR A 79 12.35 13.23 -5.59
CA TYR A 79 11.53 14.44 -5.69
C TYR A 79 11.84 15.22 -6.97
N TYR A 80 13.12 15.49 -7.25
CA TYR A 80 13.50 16.27 -8.43
C TYR A 80 13.26 15.52 -9.74
N GLN A 81 13.38 14.19 -9.75
CA GLN A 81 12.99 13.37 -10.90
C GLN A 81 11.49 13.51 -11.17
N ARG A 82 10.65 13.32 -10.14
CA ARG A 82 9.20 13.42 -10.24
C ARG A 82 8.74 14.82 -10.63
N LEU A 83 9.37 15.85 -10.07
CA LEU A 83 9.12 17.24 -10.43
C LEU A 83 9.44 17.52 -11.91
N ALA A 84 10.59 17.03 -12.40
CA ALA A 84 10.97 17.19 -13.80
C ALA A 84 10.01 16.44 -14.74
N ALA A 85 9.59 15.23 -14.37
CA ALA A 85 8.57 14.47 -15.11
C ALA A 85 7.24 15.25 -15.20
N LEU A 86 6.76 15.77 -14.07
CA LEU A 86 5.53 16.56 -14.01
C LEU A 86 5.63 17.83 -14.87
N GLN A 87 6.75 18.57 -14.81
CA GLN A 87 6.99 19.77 -15.63
C GLN A 87 7.01 19.46 -17.13
N ALA A 88 7.46 18.26 -17.52
CA ALA A 88 7.41 17.77 -18.89
C ALA A 88 6.04 17.20 -19.30
N GLY A 89 5.02 17.29 -18.44
CA GLY A 89 3.69 16.71 -18.68
C GLY A 89 3.70 15.18 -18.75
N LYS A 90 4.65 14.53 -18.06
CA LYS A 90 4.79 13.07 -17.98
C LYS A 90 4.45 12.57 -16.58
N ILE A 91 4.06 11.30 -16.50
CA ILE A 91 3.85 10.58 -15.24
C ILE A 91 5.12 9.77 -14.97
N TYR A 92 5.77 9.99 -13.83
CA TYR A 92 7.08 9.40 -13.56
C TYR A 92 7.08 7.86 -13.55
N THR A 93 5.96 7.23 -13.14
CA THR A 93 5.82 5.76 -13.11
C THR A 93 5.86 5.11 -14.49
N ARG A 94 5.85 5.89 -15.57
CA ARG A 94 5.95 5.41 -16.96
C ARG A 94 7.29 5.75 -17.61
N LEU A 95 8.25 6.23 -16.83
CA LEU A 95 9.55 6.66 -17.31
C LEU A 95 10.63 5.67 -16.88
N ALA A 96 11.69 5.57 -17.68
CA ALA A 96 12.87 4.83 -17.26
C ALA A 96 13.48 5.50 -16.01
N PRO A 97 14.09 4.75 -15.08
CA PRO A 97 14.65 5.31 -13.84
C PRO A 97 15.71 6.40 -14.06
N ASP A 98 16.39 6.40 -15.19
CA ASP A 98 17.39 7.41 -15.57
C ASP A 98 16.79 8.65 -16.27
N SER A 99 15.47 8.71 -16.44
CA SER A 99 14.80 9.84 -17.08
C SER A 99 15.04 11.14 -16.30
N PHE A 100 15.30 12.24 -17.03
CA PHE A 100 15.64 13.55 -16.47
C PHE A 100 16.87 13.54 -15.55
N LYS A 101 17.83 12.64 -15.77
CA LYS A 101 19.07 12.52 -14.98
C LYS A 101 19.75 13.85 -14.67
N SER A 102 19.84 14.76 -15.65
CA SER A 102 20.45 16.09 -15.45
C SER A 102 19.74 16.96 -14.40
N SER A 103 18.47 16.69 -14.10
CA SER A 103 17.66 17.41 -13.11
C SER A 103 17.84 16.88 -11.69
N TRP A 104 18.21 15.61 -11.51
CA TRP A 104 18.25 14.97 -10.18
C TRP A 104 19.57 14.30 -9.81
N ALA A 105 20.41 13.93 -10.77
CA ALA A 105 21.72 13.29 -10.52
C ALA A 105 22.84 14.31 -10.23
N LYS A 106 22.49 15.58 -10.01
CA LYS A 106 23.46 16.60 -9.60
C LYS A 106 24.05 16.21 -8.24
N GLU A 107 25.30 16.62 -7.99
CA GLU A 107 25.98 16.34 -6.72
C GLU A 107 25.10 16.75 -5.53
N SER A 108 25.09 15.91 -4.49
CA SER A 108 24.17 15.99 -3.34
C SER A 108 24.15 17.33 -2.61
N GLN A 109 25.14 18.20 -2.84
CA GLN A 109 25.25 19.53 -2.24
C GLN A 109 24.49 20.62 -3.02
N SER A 110 24.05 20.34 -4.25
CA SER A 110 23.36 21.32 -5.11
C SER A 110 21.84 21.27 -5.06
N LEU A 111 21.27 20.18 -4.53
CA LEU A 111 19.82 19.98 -4.44
C LEU A 111 19.35 20.16 -3.00
N THR A 112 18.47 21.14 -2.79
CA THR A 112 17.86 21.36 -1.47
C THR A 112 16.91 20.22 -1.13
N LYS A 113 17.02 19.68 0.09
CA LYS A 113 16.09 18.65 0.57
C LYS A 113 14.65 19.22 0.58
N PRO A 114 13.69 18.57 -0.11
CA PRO A 114 12.31 19.04 -0.12
C PRO A 114 11.66 18.89 1.26
N THR A 115 10.84 19.87 1.63
CA THR A 115 10.00 19.80 2.83
C THR A 115 8.85 18.84 2.62
N HIS A 116 8.23 18.39 3.72
CA HIS A 116 7.02 17.56 3.67
C HIS A 116 5.88 18.26 2.90
N GLN A 117 5.71 19.57 3.07
CA GLN A 117 4.73 20.35 2.31
C GLN A 117 5.05 20.42 0.82
N GLN A 118 6.33 20.45 0.43
CA GLN A 118 6.72 20.38 -0.99
C GLN A 118 6.37 19.03 -1.61
N TRP A 119 6.60 17.93 -0.88
CA TRP A 119 6.13 16.59 -1.30
C TRP A 119 4.61 16.55 -1.49
N GLN A 120 3.83 17.04 -0.51
CA GLN A 120 2.38 17.08 -0.62
C GLN A 120 1.92 17.87 -1.85
N ARG A 121 2.53 19.03 -2.12
CA ARG A 121 2.20 19.85 -3.32
C ARG A 121 2.53 19.11 -4.61
N LEU A 122 3.69 18.47 -4.70
CA LEU A 122 4.09 17.69 -5.88
C LEU A 122 3.07 16.58 -6.16
N LEU A 123 2.74 15.77 -5.16
CA LEU A 123 1.79 14.67 -5.31
C LEU A 123 0.38 15.15 -5.67
N GLN A 124 -0.07 16.27 -5.10
CA GLN A 124 -1.34 16.90 -5.46
C GLN A 124 -1.33 17.36 -6.93
N GLN A 125 -0.22 17.91 -7.42
CA GLN A 125 -0.11 18.34 -8.82
C GLN A 125 -0.08 17.15 -9.78
N GLU A 126 0.61 16.07 -9.44
CA GLU A 126 0.57 14.81 -10.21
C GLU A 126 -0.87 14.25 -10.28
N ALA A 127 -1.59 14.25 -9.15
CA ALA A 127 -2.99 13.81 -9.10
C ALA A 127 -3.91 14.69 -9.96
N LYS A 128 -3.74 16.02 -9.90
CA LYS A 128 -4.49 16.97 -10.76
C LYS A 128 -4.19 16.75 -12.24
N SER A 129 -2.94 16.51 -12.61
CA SER A 129 -2.55 16.18 -13.98
C SER A 129 -3.17 14.86 -14.43
N MET A 130 -3.21 13.85 -13.55
CA MET A 130 -3.87 12.57 -13.81
C MET A 130 -5.38 12.74 -14.03
N ALA A 131 -6.07 13.45 -13.14
CA ALA A 131 -7.51 13.68 -13.24
C ALA A 131 -7.93 14.32 -14.58
N LYS A 132 -7.09 15.25 -15.08
CA LYS A 132 -7.28 15.91 -16.38
C LYS A 132 -6.86 15.04 -17.57
N GLY A 133 -5.79 14.27 -17.43
CA GLY A 133 -5.10 13.60 -18.53
C GLY A 133 -5.35 12.09 -18.66
N GLN A 134 -6.05 11.45 -17.72
CA GLN A 134 -6.22 10.00 -17.73
C GLN A 134 -7.03 9.48 -18.93
N GLY A 135 -7.91 10.30 -19.53
CA GLY A 135 -8.81 9.86 -20.59
C GLY A 135 -9.65 8.65 -20.15
N ASN A 136 -9.66 7.61 -20.98
CA ASN A 136 -10.31 6.32 -20.73
C ASN A 136 -9.33 5.25 -20.21
N ASN A 137 -8.09 5.63 -19.86
CA ASN A 137 -7.12 4.67 -19.34
C ASN A 137 -7.50 4.26 -17.92
N ARG A 138 -7.26 2.98 -17.61
CA ARG A 138 -7.33 2.46 -16.25
C ARG A 138 -6.29 3.13 -15.36
N LEU A 139 -6.60 3.30 -14.07
CA LEU A 139 -5.75 3.93 -13.07
C LEU A 139 -5.78 3.15 -11.76
N ALA A 140 -4.60 2.79 -11.27
CA ALA A 140 -4.39 2.35 -9.90
C ALA A 140 -3.63 3.41 -9.09
N ILE A 141 -3.96 3.53 -7.81
CA ILE A 141 -3.29 4.45 -6.88
C ILE A 141 -2.68 3.65 -5.73
N LEU A 142 -1.38 3.84 -5.48
CA LEU A 142 -0.73 3.37 -4.25
C LEU A 142 -0.76 4.50 -3.22
N VAL A 143 -1.18 4.24 -1.99
CA VAL A 143 -1.24 5.21 -0.89
C VAL A 143 -0.50 4.67 0.32
N GLY A 144 0.44 5.45 0.87
CA GLY A 144 1.15 5.03 2.07
C GLY A 144 2.32 5.92 2.45
N ASP A 145 3.34 5.31 3.03
CA ASP A 145 4.51 5.97 3.59
C ASP A 145 5.77 5.81 2.71
N SER A 146 6.96 5.67 3.32
CA SER A 146 8.23 5.44 2.61
C SER A 146 8.24 4.11 1.84
N LEU A 147 7.61 3.05 2.36
CA LEU A 147 7.53 1.76 1.68
C LEU A 147 6.77 1.90 0.36
N THR A 148 5.68 2.67 0.38
CA THR A 148 4.92 2.97 -0.82
C THR A 148 5.68 3.91 -1.75
N LEU A 149 6.26 5.01 -1.23
CA LEU A 149 7.00 6.00 -2.03
C LEU A 149 8.11 5.36 -2.88
N TRP A 150 8.82 4.38 -2.30
CA TRP A 150 9.96 3.72 -2.91
C TRP A 150 9.61 2.49 -3.73
N PHE A 151 8.32 2.19 -3.93
CA PHE A 151 7.91 1.10 -4.81
C PHE A 151 8.44 1.35 -6.25
N PRO A 152 9.29 0.48 -6.81
CA PRO A 152 9.91 0.70 -8.12
C PRO A 152 8.86 0.74 -9.24
N SER A 153 8.92 1.76 -10.08
CA SER A 153 7.96 1.95 -11.17
C SER A 153 7.96 0.82 -12.19
N GLU A 154 9.13 0.27 -12.48
CA GLU A 154 9.36 -0.87 -13.36
C GLU A 154 8.76 -2.17 -12.82
N ASN A 155 8.47 -2.21 -11.52
CA ASN A 155 7.84 -3.36 -10.88
C ASN A 155 6.30 -3.24 -10.86
N LEU A 156 5.73 -2.12 -11.30
CA LEU A 156 4.28 -1.95 -11.30
C LEU A 156 3.64 -2.78 -12.43
N PRO A 157 2.51 -3.47 -12.16
CA PRO A 157 1.78 -4.21 -13.18
C PRO A 157 1.47 -3.35 -14.42
N SER A 158 1.61 -3.93 -15.61
CA SER A 158 1.37 -3.22 -16.87
C SER A 158 -0.13 -3.08 -17.19
N GLY A 159 -0.47 -2.39 -18.29
CA GLY A 159 -1.86 -2.29 -18.78
C GLY A 159 -2.73 -1.20 -18.12
N LYS A 160 -2.17 -0.42 -17.19
CA LYS A 160 -2.85 0.73 -16.57
C LYS A 160 -1.86 1.83 -16.17
N PHE A 161 -2.40 2.99 -15.82
CA PHE A 161 -1.62 4.04 -15.16
C PHE A 161 -1.50 3.77 -13.67
N TRP A 162 -0.38 4.21 -13.10
CA TRP A 162 -0.12 4.14 -11.67
C TRP A 162 0.21 5.52 -11.13
N LEU A 163 -0.50 5.92 -10.09
CA LEU A 163 -0.19 7.10 -9.31
C LEU A 163 0.30 6.67 -7.93
N ASN A 164 1.54 6.99 -7.59
CA ASN A 164 2.11 6.69 -6.29
C ASN A 164 1.96 7.89 -5.35
N GLN A 165 1.02 7.80 -4.42
CA GLN A 165 0.72 8.80 -3.41
C GLN A 165 1.40 8.49 -2.06
N GLY A 166 2.58 7.86 -2.06
CA GLY A 166 3.39 7.63 -0.87
C GLY A 166 4.22 8.85 -0.44
N ILE A 167 4.34 9.11 0.87
CA ILE A 167 5.26 10.13 1.41
C ILE A 167 6.07 9.53 2.56
N SER A 168 7.40 9.64 2.48
CA SER A 168 8.31 9.10 3.48
C SER A 168 8.03 9.65 4.88
N GLY A 169 7.97 8.75 5.87
CA GLY A 169 7.79 9.07 7.29
C GLY A 169 6.35 9.35 7.73
N GLU A 170 5.37 9.34 6.83
CA GLU A 170 3.99 9.58 7.21
C GLU A 170 3.40 8.45 8.05
N ASN A 171 2.63 8.83 9.07
CA ASN A 171 1.77 7.94 9.84
C ASN A 171 0.32 7.97 9.30
N SER A 172 -0.54 7.10 9.83
CA SER A 172 -1.94 6.98 9.42
C SER A 172 -2.73 8.29 9.55
N THR A 173 -2.42 9.14 10.54
CA THR A 173 -3.07 10.45 10.73
C THR A 173 -2.74 11.40 9.58
N GLN A 174 -1.47 11.46 9.18
CA GLN A 174 -1.00 12.32 8.09
C GLN A 174 -1.55 11.86 6.75
N ILE A 175 -1.52 10.54 6.46
CA ILE A 175 -2.12 9.96 5.25
C ILE A 175 -3.61 10.33 5.17
N LYS A 176 -4.37 10.10 6.25
CA LYS A 176 -5.79 10.45 6.35
C LYS A 176 -6.08 11.93 6.08
N SER A 177 -5.20 12.82 6.52
CA SER A 177 -5.41 14.27 6.41
C SER A 177 -5.33 14.81 4.97
N ARG A 178 -4.68 14.08 4.06
CA ARG A 178 -4.40 14.55 2.69
C ARG A 178 -5.14 13.80 1.58
N LEU A 179 -6.11 12.95 1.91
CA LEU A 179 -6.83 12.17 0.89
C LEU A 179 -7.56 13.06 -0.14
N SER A 180 -8.01 14.26 0.27
CA SER A 180 -8.63 15.23 -0.65
C SER A 180 -7.67 15.73 -1.74
N ALA A 181 -6.35 15.56 -1.59
CA ALA A 181 -5.38 15.98 -2.59
C ALA A 181 -5.49 15.22 -3.92
N PHE A 182 -6.12 14.05 -3.93
CA PHE A 182 -6.30 13.21 -5.11
C PHE A 182 -7.74 12.72 -5.30
N ALA A 183 -8.71 13.32 -4.59
CA ALA A 183 -10.13 12.94 -4.67
C ALA A 183 -10.74 13.14 -6.07
N ASP A 184 -10.22 14.07 -6.88
CA ASP A 184 -10.70 14.31 -8.25
C ASP A 184 -10.21 13.28 -9.29
N THR A 185 -9.35 12.34 -8.88
CA THR A 185 -8.91 11.24 -9.75
C THR A 185 -10.02 10.20 -9.94
N ARG A 186 -9.98 9.42 -11.03
CA ARG A 186 -10.93 8.32 -11.25
C ARG A 186 -10.18 6.98 -11.33
N PRO A 187 -9.77 6.41 -10.19
CA PRO A 187 -9.09 5.12 -10.15
C PRO A 187 -10.07 3.96 -10.27
N ASP A 188 -9.62 2.86 -10.88
CA ASP A 188 -10.28 1.55 -10.78
C ASP A 188 -9.89 0.85 -9.48
N THR A 189 -8.69 1.12 -8.96
CA THR A 189 -8.15 0.43 -7.79
C THR A 189 -7.31 1.36 -6.92
N ILE A 190 -7.48 1.27 -5.60
CA ILE A 190 -6.69 1.99 -4.61
C ILE A 190 -6.09 0.98 -3.66
N TYR A 191 -4.75 0.90 -3.61
CA TYR A 191 -4.01 0.09 -2.65
C TYR A 191 -3.50 0.99 -1.54
N VAL A 192 -3.81 0.67 -0.28
CA VAL A 192 -3.40 1.48 0.87
C VAL A 192 -2.64 0.66 1.90
N MET A 193 -1.49 1.16 2.35
CA MET A 193 -0.73 0.63 3.48
C MET A 193 -0.43 1.78 4.46
N ALA A 194 -0.75 1.59 5.74
CA ALA A 194 -0.43 2.55 6.79
C ALA A 194 -0.25 1.83 8.14
N GLY A 195 0.65 2.34 8.98
CA GLY A 195 0.82 1.87 10.37
C GLY A 195 2.26 1.67 10.79
N THR A 196 3.21 1.45 9.87
CA THR A 196 4.63 1.23 10.21
C THR A 196 5.21 2.40 11.01
N ASN A 197 4.97 3.64 10.57
CA ASN A 197 5.44 4.83 11.30
C ASN A 197 4.64 5.11 12.56
N ASP A 198 3.35 4.79 12.60
CA ASP A 198 2.53 4.87 13.82
C ASP A 198 3.13 4.00 14.93
N LEU A 199 3.47 2.75 14.61
CA LEU A 199 4.12 1.80 15.52
C LEU A 199 5.44 2.36 16.06
N ARG A 200 6.30 2.89 15.17
CA ARG A 200 7.59 3.48 15.54
C ARG A 200 7.46 4.74 16.39
N GLN A 201 6.39 5.50 16.19
CA GLN A 201 6.10 6.73 16.93
C GLN A 201 5.33 6.45 18.23
N GLY A 202 5.06 5.18 18.57
CA GLY A 202 4.34 4.82 19.80
C GLY A 202 2.84 5.17 19.77
N VAL A 203 2.25 5.37 18.59
CA VAL A 203 0.82 5.65 18.43
C VAL A 203 0.02 4.43 18.87
N SER A 204 -1.08 4.65 19.60
CA SER A 204 -1.93 3.56 20.09
C SER A 204 -2.66 2.81 18.96
N ASP A 205 -2.90 1.52 19.16
CA ASP A 205 -3.60 0.65 18.20
C ASP A 205 -4.99 1.21 17.84
N ARG A 206 -5.71 1.75 18.82
CA ARG A 206 -7.02 2.39 18.60
C ARG A 206 -6.95 3.53 17.59
N VAL A 207 -5.90 4.36 17.64
CA VAL A 207 -5.72 5.47 16.70
C VAL A 207 -5.42 4.94 15.30
N ILE A 208 -4.54 3.94 15.17
CA ILE A 208 -4.20 3.29 13.90
C ILE A 208 -5.47 2.72 13.24
N LEU A 209 -6.22 1.91 13.98
CA LEU A 209 -7.43 1.26 13.50
C LEU A 209 -8.53 2.27 13.11
N ASN A 210 -8.76 3.29 13.93
CA ASN A 210 -9.74 4.33 13.62
C ASN A 210 -9.33 5.16 12.40
N ASN A 211 -8.06 5.51 12.27
CA ASN A 211 -7.56 6.23 11.11
C ASN A 211 -7.71 5.39 9.84
N THR A 212 -7.35 4.11 9.87
CA THR A 212 -7.53 3.22 8.71
C THR A 212 -8.99 3.10 8.33
N ARG A 213 -9.90 2.89 9.28
CA ARG A 213 -11.34 2.85 9.01
C ARG A 213 -11.82 4.11 8.30
N GLU A 214 -11.44 5.28 8.81
CA GLU A 214 -11.80 6.57 8.20
C GLU A 214 -11.17 6.77 6.81
N ILE A 215 -9.94 6.28 6.58
CA ILE A 215 -9.31 6.28 5.26
C ILE A 215 -10.15 5.46 4.26
N LEU A 216 -10.56 4.25 4.63
CA LEU A 216 -11.37 3.38 3.75
C LEU A 216 -12.72 4.02 3.42
N ARG A 217 -13.41 4.59 4.42
CA ARG A 217 -14.69 5.31 4.22
C ARG A 217 -14.54 6.45 3.23
N ARG A 218 -13.52 7.29 3.41
CA ARG A 218 -13.25 8.41 2.50
C ARG A 218 -12.92 7.96 1.08
N PHE A 219 -12.29 6.80 0.91
CA PHE A 219 -12.08 6.26 -0.44
C PHE A 219 -13.38 5.80 -1.08
N HIS A 220 -14.28 5.13 -0.36
CA HIS A 220 -15.59 4.78 -0.90
C HIS A 220 -16.47 6.00 -1.17
N GLU A 221 -16.37 7.05 -0.36
CA GLU A 221 -17.08 8.32 -0.60
C GLU A 221 -16.55 9.06 -1.84
N ASN A 222 -15.22 9.22 -1.96
CA ASN A 222 -14.62 9.99 -3.05
C ASN A 222 -14.51 9.19 -4.37
N HIS A 223 -14.39 7.87 -4.28
CA HIS A 223 -14.17 6.97 -5.41
C HIS A 223 -15.13 5.75 -5.33
N PRO A 224 -16.45 5.97 -5.43
CA PRO A 224 -17.45 4.91 -5.21
C PRO A 224 -17.38 3.75 -6.22
N GLN A 225 -16.67 3.92 -7.34
CA GLN A 225 -16.46 2.89 -8.35
C GLN A 225 -15.11 2.15 -8.20
N ALA A 226 -14.22 2.63 -7.33
CA ALA A 226 -12.90 2.04 -7.17
C ALA A 226 -12.95 0.83 -6.23
N GLN A 227 -12.19 -0.20 -6.58
CA GLN A 227 -11.87 -1.29 -5.66
C GLN A 227 -10.81 -0.80 -4.66
N VAL A 228 -11.14 -0.81 -3.37
CA VAL A 228 -10.20 -0.40 -2.31
C VAL A 228 -9.58 -1.65 -1.69
N ILE A 229 -8.25 -1.72 -1.65
CA ILE A 229 -7.49 -2.85 -1.10
C ILE A 229 -6.58 -2.35 0.02
N LEU A 230 -6.87 -2.78 1.24
CA LEU A 230 -6.00 -2.55 2.40
C LEU A 230 -4.89 -3.60 2.43
N GLN A 231 -3.65 -3.15 2.54
CA GLN A 231 -2.48 -4.00 2.66
C GLN A 231 -2.07 -4.11 4.12
N SER A 232 -1.70 -5.31 4.56
CA SER A 232 -1.19 -5.54 5.91
C SER A 232 0.03 -4.68 6.23
N ILE A 233 0.20 -4.28 7.49
CA ILE A 233 1.46 -3.75 8.00
C ILE A 233 2.52 -4.86 7.90
N LEU A 234 3.69 -4.55 7.33
CA LEU A 234 4.80 -5.50 7.21
C LEU A 234 5.42 -5.79 8.59
N PRO A 235 6.04 -6.97 8.79
CA PRO A 235 6.90 -7.19 9.96
C PRO A 235 8.07 -6.20 9.94
N ILE A 236 8.65 -5.92 11.11
CA ILE A 236 9.81 -5.04 11.25
C ILE A 236 10.87 -5.70 12.15
N ARG A 237 12.12 -5.29 11.97
CA ARG A 237 13.28 -5.74 12.75
C ARG A 237 14.07 -4.51 13.22
N LEU A 238 13.68 -3.93 14.34
CA LEU A 238 14.35 -2.71 14.82
C LEU A 238 15.66 -3.06 15.54
N SER A 239 16.77 -2.43 15.15
CA SER A 239 18.07 -2.58 15.82
C SER A 239 18.08 -2.07 17.27
N SER A 240 17.10 -1.24 17.65
CA SER A 240 16.91 -0.78 19.03
C SER A 240 16.34 -1.86 19.96
N ILE A 241 15.81 -2.95 19.41
CA ILE A 241 15.28 -4.08 20.18
C ILE A 241 16.42 -5.05 20.42
N SER A 242 16.84 -5.18 21.67
CA SER A 242 18.01 -5.97 22.06
C SER A 242 17.63 -7.32 22.70
N SER A 243 16.35 -7.60 22.93
CA SER A 243 15.88 -8.85 23.51
C SER A 243 14.81 -9.54 22.66
N ASP A 244 14.84 -10.87 22.63
CA ASP A 244 13.86 -11.70 21.92
C ASP A 244 12.44 -11.48 22.45
N SER A 245 12.29 -11.20 23.75
CA SER A 245 11.01 -10.90 24.37
C SER A 245 10.38 -9.61 23.81
N GLU A 246 11.16 -8.56 23.65
CA GLU A 246 10.68 -7.30 23.06
C GLU A 246 10.35 -7.46 21.57
N ALA A 247 11.17 -8.20 20.83
CA ALA A 247 10.91 -8.54 19.44
C ALA A 247 9.59 -9.31 19.28
N LEU A 248 9.35 -10.30 20.14
CA LEU A 248 8.13 -11.07 20.17
C LEU A 248 6.89 -10.23 20.53
N LEU A 249 7.01 -9.31 21.49
CA LEU A 249 5.92 -8.37 21.83
C LEU A 249 5.55 -7.47 20.65
N GLN A 250 6.55 -6.97 19.93
CA GLN A 250 6.33 -6.17 18.73
C GLN A 250 5.68 -6.99 17.60
N ALA A 251 6.19 -8.19 17.33
CA ALA A 251 5.63 -9.09 16.33
C ALA A 251 4.15 -9.43 16.63
N ASN A 252 3.84 -9.76 17.88
CA ASN A 252 2.48 -10.03 18.33
C ASN A 252 1.56 -8.81 18.17
N ARG A 253 2.06 -7.61 18.47
CA ARG A 253 1.30 -6.37 18.25
C ARG A 253 0.97 -6.16 16.78
N ILE A 254 1.93 -6.34 15.87
CA ILE A 254 1.71 -6.20 14.42
C ILE A 254 0.70 -7.25 13.93
N ARG A 255 0.84 -8.51 14.35
CA ARG A 255 -0.10 -9.57 14.00
C ARG A 255 -1.52 -9.25 14.46
N ASN A 256 -1.70 -8.81 15.71
CA ASN A 256 -3.00 -8.41 16.26
C ASN A 256 -3.61 -7.20 15.54
N LEU A 257 -2.80 -6.22 15.15
CA LEU A 257 -3.24 -5.11 14.32
C LEU A 257 -3.69 -5.58 12.94
N ASN A 258 -2.90 -6.42 12.28
CA ASN A 258 -3.25 -6.95 10.96
C ASN A 258 -4.55 -7.75 10.96
N LEU A 259 -4.80 -8.57 11.99
CA LEU A 259 -6.09 -9.25 12.19
C LEU A 259 -7.26 -8.26 12.26
N GLN A 260 -7.13 -7.20 13.08
CA GLN A 260 -8.17 -6.19 13.22
C GLN A 260 -8.34 -5.33 11.95
N LEU A 261 -7.25 -5.04 11.24
CA LEU A 261 -7.26 -4.33 9.96
C LEU A 261 -7.99 -5.14 8.89
N ALA A 262 -7.79 -6.47 8.82
CA ALA A 262 -8.53 -7.34 7.92
C ALA A 262 -10.04 -7.32 8.22
N LEU A 263 -10.42 -7.34 9.50
CA LEU A 263 -11.83 -7.21 9.92
C LEU A 263 -12.42 -5.85 9.53
N ILE A 264 -11.66 -4.77 9.72
CA ILE A 264 -12.06 -3.41 9.32
C ILE A 264 -12.23 -3.33 7.80
N ALA A 265 -11.29 -3.87 7.01
CA ALA A 265 -11.41 -3.89 5.55
C ALA A 265 -12.72 -4.56 5.13
N ARG A 266 -13.00 -5.76 5.67
CA ARG A 266 -14.25 -6.48 5.41
C ARG A 266 -15.49 -5.68 5.82
N GLN A 267 -15.49 -5.05 7.00
CA GLN A 267 -16.62 -4.27 7.51
C GLN A 267 -16.92 -3.03 6.65
N GLU A 268 -15.88 -2.39 6.11
CA GLU A 268 -16.00 -1.18 5.30
C GLU A 268 -16.14 -1.48 3.80
N GLY A 269 -16.17 -2.75 3.39
CA GLY A 269 -16.35 -3.15 1.98
C GLY A 269 -15.07 -3.12 1.13
N ALA A 270 -13.90 -3.10 1.76
CA ALA A 270 -12.60 -3.15 1.11
C ALA A 270 -12.03 -4.58 1.06
N GLY A 271 -11.21 -4.87 0.04
CA GLY A 271 -10.37 -6.06 -0.01
C GLY A 271 -9.21 -5.97 0.98
N TYR A 272 -8.60 -7.12 1.30
CA TYR A 272 -7.42 -7.18 2.17
C TYR A 272 -6.31 -8.03 1.55
N LEU A 273 -5.14 -7.43 1.34
CA LEU A 273 -3.94 -8.10 0.83
C LEU A 273 -2.98 -8.35 2.01
N ASN A 274 -2.89 -9.62 2.42
CA ASN A 274 -2.00 -10.03 3.50
C ASN A 274 -0.57 -10.20 2.98
N LEU A 275 0.22 -9.12 3.05
CA LEU A 275 1.64 -9.15 2.75
C LEU A 275 2.47 -9.70 3.93
N TYR A 276 2.03 -9.52 5.18
CA TYR A 276 2.82 -9.87 6.37
C TYR A 276 3.40 -11.29 6.30
N ASN A 277 2.58 -12.27 5.89
CA ASN A 277 2.99 -13.67 5.79
C ASN A 277 4.10 -13.93 4.75
N LEU A 278 4.25 -13.05 3.75
CA LEU A 278 5.28 -13.16 2.71
C LEU A 278 6.63 -12.57 3.16
N PHE A 279 6.64 -11.77 4.23
CA PHE A 279 7.81 -11.02 4.68
C PHE A 279 8.36 -11.51 6.02
N VAL A 280 7.57 -12.25 6.78
CA VAL A 280 7.91 -12.68 8.13
C VAL A 280 8.85 -13.88 8.12
N ASP A 281 9.78 -13.94 9.06
CA ASP A 281 10.62 -15.09 9.36
C ASP A 281 10.07 -15.90 10.54
N ASP A 282 10.75 -16.99 10.88
CA ASP A 282 10.34 -17.89 11.98
C ASP A 282 10.37 -17.19 13.37
N GLN A 283 11.00 -16.02 13.48
CA GLN A 283 11.07 -15.22 14.70
C GLN A 283 10.00 -14.11 14.75
N GLY A 284 9.11 -14.04 13.76
CA GLY A 284 8.08 -13.01 13.69
C GLY A 284 8.60 -11.64 13.21
N GLN A 285 9.85 -11.57 12.75
CA GLN A 285 10.51 -10.37 12.24
C GLN A 285 10.56 -10.40 10.72
N ILE A 286 10.94 -9.28 10.09
CA ILE A 286 11.13 -9.28 8.64
C ILE A 286 12.36 -10.12 8.25
N GLN A 287 12.24 -10.94 7.22
CA GLN A 287 13.36 -11.70 6.64
C GLN A 287 14.50 -10.76 6.25
N GLN A 288 15.73 -11.13 6.62
CA GLN A 288 16.89 -10.23 6.50
C GLN A 288 17.23 -9.87 5.06
N ASP A 289 17.04 -10.79 4.10
CA ASP A 289 17.29 -10.56 2.68
C ASP A 289 16.22 -9.66 2.01
N LEU A 290 15.06 -9.49 2.66
CA LEU A 290 13.98 -8.64 2.17
C LEU A 290 14.05 -7.19 2.68
N THR A 291 14.97 -6.88 3.61
CA THR A 291 15.10 -5.54 4.20
C THR A 291 16.52 -4.97 4.17
N THR A 292 16.64 -3.65 4.06
CA THR A 292 17.94 -2.96 4.14
C THR A 292 18.31 -2.56 5.57
N ASP A 293 17.32 -2.23 6.40
CA ASP A 293 17.51 -1.62 7.72
C ASP A 293 16.52 -2.16 8.78
N GLY A 294 15.79 -3.22 8.45
CA GLY A 294 14.72 -3.77 9.28
C GLY A 294 13.34 -3.15 9.06
N ILE A 295 13.22 -2.14 8.19
CA ILE A 295 11.96 -1.51 7.81
C ILE A 295 11.83 -1.44 6.29
N HIS A 296 12.77 -0.78 5.63
CA HIS A 296 12.75 -0.54 4.19
C HIS A 296 13.16 -1.80 3.43
N LEU A 297 12.60 -1.97 2.24
CA LEU A 297 12.76 -3.20 1.46
C LEU A 297 14.00 -3.15 0.58
N THR A 298 14.63 -4.32 0.42
CA THR A 298 15.59 -4.55 -0.68
C THR A 298 14.85 -4.64 -2.02
N SER A 299 15.59 -4.66 -3.13
CA SER A 299 15.02 -4.99 -4.44
C SER A 299 14.28 -6.34 -4.43
N ARG A 300 14.78 -7.32 -3.67
CA ARG A 300 14.10 -8.62 -3.51
C ARG A 300 12.79 -8.48 -2.74
N GLY A 301 12.78 -7.69 -1.65
CA GLY A 301 11.55 -7.38 -0.92
C GLY A 301 10.47 -6.73 -1.81
N TYR A 302 10.85 -5.79 -2.68
CA TYR A 302 9.91 -5.21 -3.65
C TYR A 302 9.45 -6.18 -4.73
N GLN A 303 10.26 -7.18 -5.12
CA GLN A 303 9.81 -8.23 -6.03
C GLN A 303 8.73 -9.12 -5.38
N VAL A 304 8.90 -9.49 -4.10
CA VAL A 304 7.88 -10.23 -3.34
C VAL A 304 6.57 -9.43 -3.29
N TRP A 305 6.64 -8.13 -3.03
CA TRP A 305 5.45 -7.26 -3.05
C TRP A 305 4.84 -7.18 -4.47
N GLN A 306 5.65 -7.05 -5.51
CA GLN A 306 5.19 -7.05 -6.90
C GLN A 306 4.43 -8.34 -7.25
N GLU A 307 4.94 -9.52 -6.88
CA GLU A 307 4.28 -10.80 -7.12
C GLU A 307 2.89 -10.86 -6.46
N ALA A 308 2.77 -10.34 -5.24
CA ALA A 308 1.49 -10.22 -4.55
C ALA A 308 0.53 -9.23 -5.25
N LEU A 309 1.03 -8.08 -5.72
CA LEU A 309 0.22 -7.12 -6.48
C LEU A 309 -0.25 -7.70 -7.83
N ASN A 310 0.62 -8.40 -8.57
CA ASN A 310 0.24 -9.07 -9.82
C ASN A 310 -0.86 -10.11 -9.60
N SER A 311 -0.77 -10.87 -8.50
CA SER A 311 -1.79 -11.86 -8.13
C SER A 311 -3.13 -11.19 -7.80
N ALA A 312 -3.10 -10.10 -7.02
CA ALA A 312 -4.29 -9.31 -6.71
C ALA A 312 -4.94 -8.72 -7.98
N GLU A 313 -4.13 -8.14 -8.87
CA GLU A 313 -4.59 -7.57 -10.15
C GLU A 313 -5.22 -8.61 -11.07
N SER A 314 -4.61 -9.80 -11.15
CA SER A 314 -5.16 -10.91 -11.94
C SER A 314 -6.53 -11.35 -11.40
N ALA A 315 -6.69 -11.42 -10.08
CA ALA A 315 -7.95 -11.77 -9.45
C ALA A 315 -9.04 -10.69 -9.64
N LEU A 316 -8.67 -9.41 -9.70
CA LEU A 316 -9.60 -8.33 -10.05
C LEU A 316 -10.03 -8.39 -11.52
N GLY A 317 -9.13 -8.78 -12.42
CA GLY A 317 -9.41 -8.88 -13.87
C GLY A 317 -10.28 -10.07 -14.27
N ASN A 318 -10.22 -11.18 -13.52
CA ASN A 318 -11.02 -12.38 -13.79
C ASN A 318 -12.49 -12.29 -13.31
N GLY A 319 -12.92 -11.13 -12.80
CA GLY A 319 -14.27 -10.87 -12.31
C GLY A 319 -15.20 -10.16 -13.30
N GLU A 320 -14.73 -9.84 -14.50
CA GLU A 320 -15.50 -9.30 -15.64
C GLU A 320 -16.07 -10.41 -16.52
#